data_AF-A0A0V0HK29-F1
#
_entry.id   AF-A0A0V0HK29-F1
#
_cell.length_a   1.000
_cell.length_b   1.000
_cell.length_c   1.000
_cell.angle_alpha   90.00
_cell.angle_beta   90.00
_cell.angle_gamma   90.00
#
_symmetry.space_group_name_H-M   'P 1'
#
loop_
_entity.id
_entity.type
_entity.pdbx_description
1 polymer ?
#
loop_
_entity_poly.entity_id
_entity_poly.type
_entity_poly.pdbx_seq_one_letter_code
_entity_poly.pdbx_strand_id
1 'polypeptide(L)'
;MLANCGSILTATPSSSASDNPASTPGLQGNEDIAKGSQVIAVNCYPACPEPDLALGLPPHTDYSLLSIILQNHQGLQIMDRDEKWHSVPVIEGSLIVLVGDHMEVLSNGRYKGVVHRATVNSEKKRISIASLHSLALGKKVRPAPELVDEQHILSINDSKN
;
A
#
# COMPACT_ATOMS: atom_id res chain seq x y z
N MET A 1 -6.79 20.31 11.76
CA MET A 1 -8.01 19.92 11.01
C MET A 1 -7.59 18.99 9.89
N LEU A 2 -8.13 17.77 9.83
CA LEU A 2 -7.90 16.87 8.69
C LEU A 2 -8.77 17.37 7.53
N ALA A 3 -8.16 17.72 6.40
CA ALA A 3 -8.89 18.05 5.17
C ALA A 3 -9.50 16.76 4.61
N ASN A 4 -10.72 16.45 5.03
CA ASN A 4 -11.46 15.28 4.58
C ASN A 4 -12.00 15.49 3.16
N CYS A 5 -11.26 15.02 2.15
CA CYS A 5 -11.74 15.00 0.77
C CYS A 5 -11.15 13.81 0.00
N GLY A 6 -11.44 12.60 0.46
CA GLY A 6 -11.18 11.37 -0.29
C GLY A 6 -12.47 10.57 -0.41
N SER A 7 -13.12 10.63 -1.57
CA SER A 7 -14.17 9.66 -1.91
C SER A 7 -13.48 8.38 -2.36
N ILE A 8 -13.49 7.35 -1.51
CA ILE A 8 -13.02 6.01 -1.87
C ILE A 8 -14.10 5.37 -2.75
N LEU A 9 -13.83 5.26 -4.06
CA LEU A 9 -14.63 4.45 -4.97
C LEU A 9 -14.10 3.01 -4.86
N THR A 10 -14.82 2.15 -4.13
CA THR A 10 -14.56 0.71 -4.14
C THR A 10 -15.33 0.05 -5.28
N ALA A 11 -14.63 -0.62 -6.19
CA ALA A 11 -15.26 -1.55 -7.11
C ALA A 11 -15.44 -2.90 -6.39
N THR A 12 -16.68 -3.40 -6.33
CA THR A 12 -16.98 -4.74 -5.80
C THR A 12 -16.69 -5.78 -6.88
N PRO A 13 -15.89 -6.83 -6.60
CA PRO A 13 -15.83 -7.98 -7.49
C PRO A 13 -17.12 -8.80 -7.32
N SER A 14 -17.67 -9.27 -8.44
CA SER A 14 -18.76 -10.24 -8.44
C SER A 14 -18.23 -11.67 -8.41
N SER A 15 -19.00 -12.50 -7.69
CA SER A 15 -19.20 -13.94 -7.86
C SER A 15 -18.52 -14.94 -6.93
N SER A 16 -19.32 -15.98 -6.74
CA SER A 16 -19.32 -17.14 -5.85
C SER A 16 -18.28 -18.20 -6.18
N ALA A 17 -17.74 -18.87 -5.16
CA ALA A 17 -17.38 -20.28 -5.25
C ALA A 17 -17.26 -20.94 -3.87
N SER A 18 -17.69 -22.19 -3.85
CA SER A 18 -17.82 -23.16 -2.76
C SER A 18 -16.49 -23.66 -2.19
N ASP A 19 -16.46 -23.87 -0.88
CA ASP A 19 -15.36 -24.49 -0.12
C ASP A 19 -15.18 -25.98 -0.47
N ASN A 20 -13.92 -26.43 -0.54
CA ASN A 20 -13.56 -27.85 -0.51
C ASN A 20 -12.28 -28.03 0.34
N PRO A 21 -12.26 -28.87 1.41
CA PRO A 21 -11.17 -28.89 2.37
C PRO A 21 -10.25 -30.11 2.17
N ALA A 22 -9.15 -29.96 1.43
CA ALA A 22 -7.99 -30.87 1.49
C ALA A 22 -6.81 -30.36 0.64
N SER A 23 -6.08 -29.36 1.12
CA SER A 23 -4.65 -29.17 0.80
C SER A 23 -4.07 -28.14 1.75
N THR A 24 -2.85 -28.37 2.23
CA THR A 24 -2.07 -27.42 3.02
C THR A 24 -1.97 -26.12 2.21
N PRO A 25 -2.41 -24.94 2.69
CA PRO A 25 -2.64 -23.81 1.80
C PRO A 25 -1.35 -23.01 1.64
N GLY A 26 -0.41 -23.50 0.83
CA GLY A 26 0.67 -22.67 0.29
C GLY A 26 0.11 -21.62 -0.68
N LEU A 27 0.88 -20.57 -0.98
CA LEU A 27 0.54 -19.68 -2.10
C LEU A 27 0.67 -20.48 -3.41
N GLN A 28 -0.42 -20.63 -4.15
CA GLN A 28 -0.39 -21.14 -5.51
C GLN A 28 -0.12 -19.95 -6.43
N GLY A 29 1.14 -19.49 -6.45
CA GLY A 29 1.53 -18.13 -6.86
C GLY A 29 0.80 -17.53 -8.06
N ASN A 30 0.70 -18.25 -9.18
CA ASN A 30 0.07 -17.73 -10.40
C ASN A 30 -1.46 -17.60 -10.30
N GLU A 31 -2.13 -18.52 -9.61
CA GLU A 31 -3.59 -18.47 -9.45
C GLU A 31 -4.02 -17.40 -8.45
N ASP A 32 -3.20 -17.21 -7.41
CA ASP A 32 -3.45 -16.24 -6.35
C ASP A 32 -3.29 -14.80 -6.81
N ILE A 33 -2.32 -14.55 -7.69
CA ILE A 33 -2.15 -13.26 -8.35
C ILE A 33 -3.28 -13.00 -9.34
N ALA A 34 -3.71 -14.02 -10.10
CA ALA A 34 -4.81 -13.90 -11.06
C ALA A 34 -6.15 -13.55 -10.39
N LYS A 35 -6.39 -14.02 -9.16
CA LYS A 35 -7.55 -13.68 -8.32
C LYS A 35 -7.30 -12.47 -7.41
N GLY A 36 -6.20 -11.75 -7.63
CA GLY A 36 -5.80 -10.59 -6.83
C GLY A 36 -6.87 -9.50 -6.79
N SER A 37 -6.79 -8.64 -5.78
CA SER A 37 -7.65 -7.47 -5.66
C SER A 37 -6.92 -6.20 -6.08
N GLN A 38 -7.69 -5.24 -6.60
CA GLN A 38 -7.22 -3.91 -6.94
C GLN A 38 -8.17 -2.87 -6.35
N VAL A 39 -7.60 -1.87 -5.69
CA VAL A 39 -8.33 -0.68 -5.23
C VAL A 39 -7.67 0.56 -5.82
N ILE A 40 -8.47 1.42 -6.46
CA ILE A 40 -7.99 2.68 -7.02
C ILE A 40 -8.54 3.83 -6.17
N ALA A 41 -7.64 4.65 -5.65
CA ALA A 41 -7.97 5.88 -4.93
C ALA A 41 -7.53 7.09 -5.76
N VAL A 42 -8.47 8.00 -6.01
CA VAL A 42 -8.19 9.31 -6.61
C VAL A 42 -8.20 10.34 -5.49
N ASN A 43 -7.04 10.91 -5.20
CA ASN A 43 -6.86 11.87 -4.13
C ASN A 43 -6.75 13.28 -4.69
N CYS A 44 -7.48 14.22 -4.09
CA CYS A 44 -7.44 15.63 -4.45
C CYS A 44 -7.09 16.46 -3.21
N TYR A 45 -5.93 17.13 -3.26
CA TYR A 45 -5.41 17.98 -2.20
C TYR A 45 -5.50 19.43 -2.66
N PRO A 46 -6.48 20.22 -2.18
CA PRO A 46 -6.58 21.64 -2.53
C PRO A 46 -5.40 22.44 -1.97
N ALA A 47 -5.21 23.66 -2.49
CA ALA A 47 -4.28 24.60 -1.90
C ALA A 47 -4.69 24.89 -0.44
N CYS A 48 -3.72 24.92 0.47
CA CYS A 48 -3.93 25.10 1.89
C CYS A 48 -3.24 26.38 2.37
N PRO A 49 -3.96 27.35 2.98
CA PRO A 49 -3.36 28.61 3.46
C PRO A 49 -2.25 28.42 4.50
N GLU A 50 -2.36 27.38 5.33
CA GLU A 50 -1.45 27.08 6.43
C GLU A 50 -0.86 25.67 6.25
N PRO A 51 -0.01 25.44 5.23
CA PRO A 51 0.43 24.09 4.85
C PRO A 51 1.31 23.43 5.91
N ASP A 52 1.96 24.20 6.78
CA ASP A 52 2.78 23.68 7.89
C ASP A 52 1.93 23.12 9.05
N LEU A 53 0.64 23.47 9.10
CA LEU A 53 -0.29 23.04 10.15
C LEU A 53 -1.23 21.90 9.69
N ALA A 54 -1.11 21.47 8.44
CA ALA A 54 -2.01 20.49 7.83
C ALA A 54 -1.25 19.42 7.04
N LEU A 55 -1.81 18.21 7.02
CA LEU A 55 -1.41 17.16 6.09
C LEU A 55 -2.59 16.81 5.20
N GLY A 56 -2.28 16.48 3.95
CA GLY A 56 -3.26 15.94 3.01
C GLY A 56 -3.60 14.49 3.37
N LEU A 57 -2.59 13.71 3.74
CA LEU A 57 -2.73 12.34 4.22
C LEU A 57 -1.70 12.09 5.31
N PRO A 58 -2.10 11.59 6.51
CA PRO A 58 -1.17 11.37 7.61
C PRO A 58 -0.16 10.26 7.30
N PRO A 59 0.93 10.15 8.09
CA PRO A 59 1.88 9.04 7.99
C PRO A 59 1.19 7.67 8.12
N HIS A 60 1.44 6.78 7.17
CA HIS A 60 0.94 5.39 7.16
C HIS A 60 1.80 4.51 6.25
N THR A 61 1.61 3.19 6.35
CA THR A 61 2.00 2.20 5.33
C THR A 61 0.76 1.74 4.57
N ASP A 62 0.94 1.21 3.37
CA ASP A 62 -0.17 0.63 2.61
C ASP A 62 -0.37 -0.84 2.99
N TYR A 63 -1.63 -1.25 3.13
CA TYR A 63 -2.00 -2.65 3.38
C TYR A 63 -1.79 -3.57 2.14
N SER A 64 -1.34 -3.04 1.00
CA SER A 64 -1.22 -3.74 -0.27
C SER A 64 0.04 -4.62 -0.36
N LEU A 65 0.16 -5.43 -1.41
CA LEU A 65 1.45 -5.97 -1.83
C LEU A 65 2.29 -4.85 -2.46
N LEU A 66 1.69 -4.15 -3.43
CA LEU A 66 2.29 -3.05 -4.16
C LEU A 66 1.28 -1.92 -4.32
N SER A 67 1.77 -0.69 -4.21
CA SER A 67 1.02 0.51 -4.56
C SER A 67 1.71 1.21 -5.70
N ILE A 68 0.95 1.50 -6.76
CA ILE A 68 1.42 2.23 -7.95
C ILE A 68 0.75 3.59 -7.94
N ILE A 69 1.56 4.65 -7.82
CA ILE A 69 1.09 6.02 -7.65
C ILE A 69 1.50 6.86 -8.84
N LEU A 70 0.52 7.52 -9.45
CA LEU A 70 0.71 8.62 -10.37
C LEU A 70 0.40 9.93 -9.65
N GLN A 71 1.28 10.92 -9.76
CA GLN A 71 1.09 12.24 -9.15
C GLN A 71 1.43 13.35 -10.16
N ASN A 72 0.66 14.44 -10.13
CA ASN A 72 0.88 15.58 -11.01
C ASN A 72 1.76 16.69 -10.40
N HIS A 73 2.02 16.63 -9.08
CA HIS A 73 2.76 17.64 -8.35
C HIS A 73 3.42 17.05 -7.08
N GLN A 74 4.47 17.71 -6.59
CA GLN A 74 5.14 17.35 -5.34
C GLN A 74 4.16 17.38 -4.17
N GLY A 75 4.37 16.48 -3.21
CA GLY A 75 3.57 16.38 -1.99
C GLY A 75 3.67 15.00 -1.32
N LEU A 76 4.03 13.96 -2.07
CA LEU A 76 4.37 12.67 -1.46
C LEU A 76 5.72 12.78 -0.73
N GLN A 77 5.74 12.34 0.53
CA GLN A 77 6.96 12.17 1.30
C GLN A 77 7.05 10.76 1.86
N ILE A 78 8.25 10.20 1.89
CA ILE A 78 8.56 8.89 2.46
C ILE A 78 9.51 9.05 3.65
N MET A 79 9.41 8.17 4.63
CA MET A 79 10.34 8.13 5.76
C MET A 79 11.45 7.12 5.50
N ASP A 80 12.70 7.50 5.72
CA ASP A 80 13.84 6.58 5.67
C ASP A 80 14.04 5.82 7.00
N ARG A 81 15.11 5.03 7.07
CA ARG A 81 15.45 4.22 8.25
C ARG A 81 15.95 5.05 9.44
N ASP A 82 16.36 6.29 9.21
CA ASP A 82 16.78 7.24 10.25
C ASP A 82 15.62 8.14 10.70
N GLU A 83 14.38 7.77 10.35
CA GLU A 83 13.15 8.52 10.63
C GLU A 83 13.10 9.92 9.98
N LYS A 84 13.84 10.11 8.88
CA LYS A 84 13.86 11.38 8.14
C LYS A 84 12.88 11.35 6.98
N TRP A 85 12.16 12.45 6.81
CA TRP A 85 11.22 12.65 5.70
C TRP A 85 11.93 13.12 4.44
N HIS A 86 11.68 12.43 3.33
CA HIS A 86 12.20 12.76 2.00
C HIS A 86 11.06 13.04 1.04
N SER A 87 11.15 14.13 0.30
CA SER A 87 10.18 14.45 -0.75
C SER A 87 10.45 13.63 -2.01
N VAL A 88 9.40 12.99 -2.53
CA VAL A 88 9.51 12.22 -3.78
C VAL A 88 9.42 13.19 -4.96
N PRO A 89 10.42 13.24 -5.84
CA PRO A 89 10.40 14.13 -7.00
C PRO A 89 9.29 13.73 -7.97
N VAL A 90 8.75 14.73 -8.68
CA VAL A 90 7.84 14.49 -9.80
C VAL A 90 8.67 14.42 -11.06
N ILE A 91 8.72 13.23 -11.66
CA ILE A 91 9.35 13.01 -12.96
C ILE A 91 8.23 12.78 -13.97
N GLU A 92 8.23 13.53 -15.06
CA GLU A 92 7.20 13.42 -16.09
C GLU A 92 7.15 11.99 -16.67
N GLY A 93 5.95 11.44 -16.79
CA GLY A 93 5.73 10.07 -17.26
C GLY A 93 6.14 8.95 -16.28
N SER A 94 6.61 9.28 -15.08
CA SER A 94 6.99 8.28 -14.08
C SER A 94 5.81 7.80 -13.23
N LEU A 95 5.95 6.56 -12.74
CA LEU A 95 5.10 5.98 -11.70
C LEU A 95 5.95 5.70 -10.47
N ILE A 96 5.37 5.87 -9.30
CA ILE A 96 6.01 5.56 -8.02
C ILE A 96 5.47 4.23 -7.56
N VAL A 97 6.36 3.29 -7.26
CA VAL A 97 5.99 1.97 -6.75
C VAL A 97 6.44 1.86 -5.30
N LEU A 98 5.49 1.65 -4.40
CA LEU A 98 5.75 1.41 -2.98
C LEU A 98 5.42 -0.03 -2.64
N VAL A 99 6.20 -0.58 -1.69
CA VAL A 99 5.93 -1.87 -1.08
C VAL A 99 5.04 -1.66 0.13
N GLY A 100 3.99 -2.48 0.25
CA GLY A 100 3.07 -2.46 1.38
C GLY A 100 3.27 -3.63 2.35
N ASP A 101 2.45 -3.63 3.40
CA ASP A 101 2.54 -4.55 4.53
C ASP A 101 2.38 -6.02 4.11
N HIS A 102 1.52 -6.31 3.13
CA HIS A 102 1.35 -7.68 2.66
C HIS A 102 2.62 -8.22 2.00
N MET A 103 3.38 -7.38 1.30
CA MET A 103 4.64 -7.82 0.72
C MET A 103 5.72 -7.98 1.80
N GLU A 104 5.68 -7.17 2.85
CA GLU A 104 6.51 -7.39 4.03
C GLU A 104 6.24 -8.76 4.66
N VAL A 105 4.96 -9.12 4.86
CA VAL A 105 4.57 -10.45 5.35
C VAL A 105 5.03 -11.56 4.40
N LEU A 106 4.70 -11.44 3.11
CA LEU A 106 5.00 -12.44 2.08
C LEU A 106 6.50 -12.68 1.95
N SER A 107 7.30 -11.61 2.04
CA SER A 107 8.75 -11.66 1.95
C SER A 107 9.46 -12.04 3.25
N ASN A 108 8.69 -12.42 4.28
CA ASN A 108 9.19 -12.74 5.61
C ASN A 108 10.05 -11.61 6.22
N GLY A 109 9.62 -10.37 6.02
CA GLY A 109 10.25 -9.18 6.58
C GLY A 109 11.43 -8.63 5.78
N ARG A 110 11.79 -9.22 4.64
CA ARG A 110 12.94 -8.78 3.81
C ARG A 110 12.68 -7.46 3.11
N TYR A 111 11.46 -7.26 2.61
CA TYR A 111 10.98 -5.95 2.20
C TYR A 111 10.17 -5.33 3.33
N LYS A 112 10.30 -4.01 3.50
CA LYS A 112 9.60 -3.26 4.53
C LYS A 112 8.55 -2.34 3.91
N GLY A 113 7.38 -2.30 4.52
CA GLY A 113 6.35 -1.32 4.19
C GLY A 113 6.92 0.09 4.29
N VAL A 114 6.68 0.91 3.26
CA VAL A 114 7.21 2.29 3.24
C VAL A 114 6.25 3.22 3.97
N VAL A 115 6.67 3.74 5.12
CA VAL A 115 5.95 4.81 5.81
C VAL A 115 5.98 6.06 4.93
N HIS A 116 4.81 6.56 4.57
CA HIS A 116 4.68 7.71 3.69
C HIS A 116 3.51 8.60 4.09
N ARG A 117 3.52 9.85 3.63
CA ARG A 117 2.48 10.86 3.88
C ARG A 117 2.29 11.74 2.66
N ALA A 118 1.16 12.46 2.62
CA ALA A 118 0.95 13.52 1.63
C ALA A 118 0.90 14.88 2.34
N THR A 119 1.80 15.77 1.96
CA THR A 119 1.77 17.19 2.35
C THR A 119 0.86 18.00 1.43
N VAL A 120 0.41 19.14 1.93
CA VAL A 120 -0.30 20.15 1.16
C VAL A 120 0.61 21.35 0.92
N ASN A 121 0.24 22.23 -0.01
CA ASN A 121 0.96 23.47 -0.29
C ASN A 121 -0.05 24.61 -0.48
N SER A 122 0.40 25.85 -0.38
CA SER A 122 -0.45 27.04 -0.45
C SER A 122 -0.77 27.53 -1.86
N GLU A 123 -0.11 26.99 -2.89
CA GLU A 123 -0.14 27.56 -4.24
C GLU A 123 -1.03 26.79 -5.20
N LYS A 124 -0.95 25.45 -5.17
CA LYS A 124 -1.46 24.58 -6.23
C LYS A 124 -2.19 23.37 -5.66
N LYS A 125 -3.32 23.07 -6.30
CA LYS A 125 -4.03 21.80 -6.12
C LYS A 125 -3.16 20.64 -6.63
N ARG A 126 -2.98 19.61 -5.79
CA ARG A 126 -2.34 18.35 -6.17
C ARG A 126 -3.40 17.26 -6.36
N ILE A 127 -3.24 16.45 -7.40
CA ILE A 127 -4.03 15.24 -7.63
C ILE A 127 -3.07 14.06 -7.69
N SER A 128 -3.44 12.96 -7.06
CA SER A 128 -2.77 11.68 -7.27
C SER A 128 -3.76 10.54 -7.48
N ILE A 129 -3.35 9.54 -8.24
CA ILE A 129 -4.07 8.28 -8.42
C ILE A 129 -3.18 7.21 -7.81
N ALA A 130 -3.68 6.50 -6.81
CA ALA A 130 -3.02 5.36 -6.21
C ALA A 130 -3.78 4.07 -6.57
N SER A 131 -3.08 3.12 -7.17
CA SER A 131 -3.58 1.78 -7.47
C SER A 131 -2.92 0.79 -6.52
N LEU A 132 -3.69 0.25 -5.58
CA LEU A 132 -3.24 -0.69 -4.57
C LEU A 132 -3.58 -2.11 -5.04
N HIS A 133 -2.57 -2.97 -5.13
CA HIS A 133 -2.69 -4.34 -5.61
C HIS A 133 -2.39 -5.32 -4.48
N SER A 134 -3.23 -6.33 -4.31
CA SER A 134 -3.09 -7.31 -3.24
C SER A 134 -3.63 -8.68 -3.68
N LEU A 135 -3.55 -9.68 -2.79
CA LEU A 135 -4.24 -10.96 -2.97
C LEU A 135 -5.77 -10.78 -2.95
N ALA A 136 -6.49 -11.85 -3.28
CA ALA A 136 -7.94 -11.90 -3.18
C ALA A 136 -8.44 -11.42 -1.80
N LEU A 137 -9.58 -10.73 -1.77
CA LEU A 137 -10.20 -10.29 -0.51
C LEU A 137 -10.47 -11.51 0.39
N GLY A 138 -10.13 -11.39 1.67
CA GLY A 138 -10.27 -12.48 2.65
C GLY A 138 -9.14 -13.52 2.62
N LYS A 139 -8.24 -13.50 1.63
CA LYS A 139 -7.06 -14.37 1.63
C LYS A 139 -6.03 -13.88 2.62
N LYS A 140 -5.65 -14.75 3.57
CA LYS A 140 -4.57 -14.45 4.53
C LYS A 140 -3.22 -14.48 3.81
N VAL A 141 -2.44 -13.41 3.97
CA VAL A 141 -1.05 -13.36 3.52
C VAL A 141 -0.16 -14.01 4.57
N ARG A 142 0.81 -14.81 4.13
CA ARG A 142 1.76 -15.53 4.97
C ARG A 142 3.14 -15.47 4.30
N PRO A 143 4.22 -15.66 5.06
CA PRO A 143 5.55 -15.82 4.48
C PRO A 143 5.55 -16.89 3.40
N ALA A 144 6.15 -16.58 2.24
CA ALA A 144 6.36 -17.55 1.19
C ALA A 144 7.30 -18.66 1.72
N PRO A 145 6.95 -19.95 1.58
CA PRO A 145 7.76 -21.06 2.12
C PRO A 145 9.23 -21.02 1.69
N GLU A 146 9.51 -20.56 0.47
CA GLU A 146 10.85 -20.42 -0.11
C GLU A 146 11.69 -19.33 0.57
N LEU A 147 11.04 -18.45 1.34
CA LEU A 147 11.65 -17.32 2.04
C LEU A 147 11.70 -17.54 3.57
N VAL A 148 11.39 -18.76 4.03
CA VAL A 148 11.55 -19.19 5.42
C VAL A 148 12.87 -19.97 5.53
N ASP A 149 13.76 -19.48 6.40
CA ASP A 149 15.07 -20.08 6.65
C ASP A 149 15.47 -19.93 8.13
N GLU A 150 16.59 -20.53 8.53
CA GLU A 150 17.09 -20.50 9.91
C GLU A 150 17.38 -19.08 10.44
N GLN A 151 17.57 -18.09 9.55
CA GLN A 151 17.78 -16.68 9.91
C GLN A 151 16.46 -15.90 10.00
N HIS A 152 15.37 -16.44 9.45
CA HIS A 152 14.04 -15.84 9.39
C HIS A 152 12.97 -16.90 9.73
N ILE A 153 12.95 -17.37 10.98
CA ILE A 153 12.15 -18.50 11.49
C ILE A 153 10.61 -18.25 11.51
N LEU A 154 10.11 -17.24 10.78
CA LEU A 154 8.78 -16.61 10.82
C LEU A 154 8.79 -15.39 11.75
N SER A 155 8.87 -14.20 11.16
CA SER A 155 8.92 -12.92 11.91
C SER A 155 7.54 -12.42 12.39
N ILE A 156 6.46 -13.06 11.94
CA ILE A 156 5.10 -12.63 12.28
C ILE A 156 4.46 -13.76 13.07
N ASN A 157 4.39 -13.55 14.39
CA ASN A 157 3.74 -14.49 15.30
C ASN A 157 2.34 -14.84 14.79
N ASP A 158 2.07 -16.14 14.61
CA ASP A 158 0.72 -16.72 14.52
C ASP A 158 -0.08 -16.57 15.85
N SER A 159 0.27 -15.60 16.69
CA SER A 159 -0.41 -15.32 17.95
C SER A 159 -1.60 -14.41 17.70
N LYS A 160 -2.67 -14.98 17.14
CA LYS A 160 -4.09 -14.67 17.41
C LYS A 160 -4.96 -15.50 16.46
N ASN A 161 -5.10 -16.78 16.78
CA ASN A 161 -6.39 -17.46 16.70
C ASN A 161 -6.45 -18.55 17.76
#